data_AF-X0WK38-F1
#
_entry.id   AF-X0WK38-F1
#
_cell.length_a   1.000
_cell.length_b   1.000
_cell.length_c   1.000
_cell.angle_alpha   90.00
_cell.angle_beta   90.00
_cell.angle_gamma   90.00
#
_symmetry.space_group_name_H-M   'P 1'
#
loop_
_entity.id
_entity.type
_entity.pdbx_description
1 polymer ?
#
loop_
_entity_poly.entity_id
_entity_poly.type
_entity_poly.pdbx_seq_one_letter_code
_entity_poly.pdbx_strand_id
1 'polypeptide(L)' 'IEEESFHGEIIETLEEFVEDLCERVNIAYSTMKEEDDKMNQLAFITTFLIVFKGRLNRVCENISKLLN' A
#
# COMPACT_ATOMS: atom_id res chain seq x y z
N ILE A 1 9.31 -3.88 -10.50
CA ILE A 1 8.39 -4.65 -9.61
C ILE A 1 7.03 -4.86 -10.27
N GLU A 2 6.71 -4.10 -11.33
CA GLU A 2 5.51 -4.24 -12.18
C GLU A 2 4.19 -4.14 -11.38
N GLU A 3 4.20 -3.36 -10.30
CA GLU A 3 3.01 -2.95 -9.55
C GLU A 3 2.61 -1.53 -9.96
N GLU A 4 1.33 -1.19 -9.84
CA GLU A 4 0.86 0.19 -10.03
C GLU A 4 0.94 0.97 -8.72
N SER A 5 1.43 2.21 -8.80
CA SER A 5 1.44 3.20 -7.74
C SER A 5 0.03 3.73 -7.44
N PHE A 6 -0.10 4.53 -6.39
CA PHE A 6 -1.35 5.18 -6.03
C PHE A 6 -1.86 6.10 -7.15
N HIS A 7 -0.93 6.71 -7.90
CA HIS A 7 -1.22 7.62 -9.00
C HIS A 7 -1.36 6.92 -10.36
N GLY A 8 -1.26 5.58 -10.40
CA GLY A 8 -1.36 4.78 -11.61
C GLY A 8 -0.06 4.69 -12.42
N GLU A 9 1.08 5.02 -11.80
CA GLU A 9 2.40 4.88 -12.42
C GLU A 9 2.97 3.49 -12.18
N ILE A 10 3.78 2.97 -13.10
CA ILE A 10 4.41 1.65 -12.92
C ILE A 10 5.60 1.79 -11.97
N ILE A 11 5.62 0.94 -10.94
CA ILE A 11 6.70 0.84 -9.96
C ILE A 11 7.78 -0.12 -10.49
N GLU A 12 8.93 0.43 -10.81
CA GLU A 12 10.06 -0.29 -11.38
C GLU A 12 11.02 -0.76 -10.28
N THR A 13 11.26 0.06 -9.25
CA THR A 13 12.26 -0.16 -8.19
C THR A 13 11.67 -0.43 -6.81
N LEU A 14 12.51 -0.94 -5.89
CA LEU A 14 12.10 -1.15 -4.49
C LEU A 14 11.95 0.18 -3.74
N GLU A 15 12.78 1.15 -4.06
CA GLU A 15 12.73 2.49 -3.53
C GLU A 15 11.39 3.16 -3.88
N GLU A 16 10.99 3.13 -5.15
CA GLU A 16 9.68 3.63 -5.60
C GLU A 16 8.51 2.91 -4.91
N PHE A 17 8.65 1.60 -4.67
CA PHE A 17 7.64 0.84 -3.91
C PHE A 17 7.54 1.35 -2.47
N VAL A 18 8.66 1.57 -1.80
CA VAL A 18 8.67 2.08 -0.41
C VAL A 18 8.11 3.49 -0.33
N GLU A 19 8.40 4.35 -1.30
CA GLU A 19 7.84 5.70 -1.40
C GLU A 19 6.32 5.67 -1.55
N ASP A 20 5.80 4.84 -2.48
CA ASP A 20 4.36 4.64 -2.67
C ASP A 20 3.69 4.06 -1.41
N LEU A 21 4.33 3.13 -0.69
CA LEU A 21 3.80 2.62 0.56
C LEU A 21 3.71 3.70 1.64
N CYS A 22 4.74 4.53 1.77
CA CYS A 22 4.75 5.64 2.72
C CYS A 22 3.63 6.63 2.42
N GLU A 23 3.44 6.99 1.15
CA GLU A 23 2.37 7.88 0.70
C GLU A 23 0.99 7.32 1.07
N ARG A 24 0.74 6.06 0.74
CA ARG A 24 -0.54 5.39 1.04
C ARG A 24 -0.84 5.33 2.53
N VAL A 25 0.16 5.10 3.38
CA VAL A 25 0.01 5.16 4.83
C VAL A 25 -0.34 6.57 5.31
N ASN A 26 0.30 7.60 4.76
CA ASN A 26 0.01 8.99 5.10
C ASN A 26 -1.42 9.41 4.70
N ILE A 27 -1.88 8.95 3.54
CA ILE A 27 -3.27 9.16 3.10
C ILE A 27 -4.22 8.46 4.07
N ALA A 28 -3.97 7.19 4.38
CA ALA A 28 -4.82 6.43 5.28
C ALA A 28 -4.93 7.07 6.68
N TYR A 29 -3.81 7.54 7.21
CA TYR A 29 -3.77 8.28 8.47
C TYR A 29 -4.56 9.59 8.41
N SER A 30 -4.40 10.37 7.33
CA SER A 30 -5.13 11.63 7.14
C SER A 30 -6.64 11.41 7.02
N THR A 31 -7.06 10.42 6.22
CA THR A 31 -8.47 10.03 6.08
C THR A 31 -9.07 9.61 7.43
N MET A 32 -8.35 8.81 8.21
CA MET A 32 -8.81 8.40 9.55
C MET A 32 -8.96 9.58 10.51
N LYS A 33 -8.14 10.62 10.38
CA LYS A 33 -8.19 11.79 11.25
C LYS A 33 -9.38 12.71 10.91
N GLU A 34 -9.79 12.75 9.65
CA GLU A 34 -10.86 13.62 9.15
C GLU A 34 -12.25 12.98 9.22
N GLU A 35 -12.35 11.65 9.11
CA GLU A 35 -13.61 10.93 9.25
C GLU A 35 -14.05 10.89 10.72
N ASP A 36 -15.32 11.23 11.00
CA ASP A 36 -15.88 11.20 12.37
C ASP A 36 -16.70 9.91 12.62
N ASP A 37 -17.09 9.19 11.57
CA ASP A 37 -17.78 7.90 11.66
C ASP A 37 -16.80 6.74 11.91
N LYS A 38 -16.79 6.26 13.16
CA LYS A 38 -15.96 5.13 13.60
C LYS A 38 -16.16 3.85 12.79
N MET A 39 -17.37 3.58 12.29
CA MET A 39 -17.63 2.38 11.49
C MET A 39 -17.03 2.52 10.10
N ASN A 40 -17.10 3.71 9.50
CA ASN A 40 -16.44 3.99 8.23
C ASN A 40 -14.92 4.00 8.37
N GLN A 41 -14.37 4.58 9.44
CA GLN A 41 -12.95 4.51 9.76
C GLN A 41 -12.47 3.04 9.85
N LEU A 42 -13.22 2.20 10.58
CA LEU A 42 -12.89 0.79 10.75
C LEU A 42 -12.95 0.02 9.42
N ALA A 43 -13.99 0.24 8.61
CA ALA A 43 -14.13 -0.38 7.30
C ALA A 43 -12.99 0.03 6.35
N PHE A 44 -12.64 1.33 6.36
CA PHE A 44 -11.55 1.88 5.57
C PHE A 44 -10.20 1.28 5.97
N ILE A 45 -9.82 1.32 7.25
CA ILE A 45 -8.51 0.82 7.69
C ILE A 45 -8.40 -0.70 7.48
N THR A 46 -9.48 -1.45 7.66
CA THR A 46 -9.49 -2.90 7.40
C THR A 46 -9.24 -3.19 5.93
N THR A 47 -9.91 -2.46 5.03
CA THR A 47 -9.72 -2.60 3.59
C THR A 47 -8.30 -2.20 3.17
N PHE A 48 -7.80 -1.09 3.71
CA PHE A 48 -6.44 -0.62 3.49
C PHE A 48 -5.40 -1.70 3.86
N LEU A 49 -5.51 -2.28 5.06
CA LEU A 49 -4.56 -3.28 5.55
C LEU A 49 -4.56 -4.56 4.70
N ILE A 50 -5.73 -4.99 4.20
CA ILE A 50 -5.83 -6.16 3.30
C ILE A 50 -5.08 -5.89 1.99
N VAL A 51 -5.33 -4.74 1.36
CA VAL A 51 -4.68 -4.36 0.10
C VAL A 51 -3.18 -4.18 0.31
N PHE A 52 -2.78 -3.49 1.39
CA PHE A 52 -1.39 -3.25 1.76
C PHE A 52 -0.61 -4.55 1.91
N LYS A 53 -1.15 -5.50 2.69
CA LYS A 53 -0.54 -6.83 2.89
C LYS A 53 -0.41 -7.57 1.55
N GLY A 54 -1.44 -7.55 0.72
CA GLY A 54 -1.44 -8.23 -0.58
C GLY A 54 -0.31 -7.73 -1.50
N ARG A 55 -0.12 -6.40 -1.56
CA ARG A 55 0.95 -5.77 -2.34
C ARG A 55 2.32 -6.15 -1.79
N LEU A 56 2.52 -6.03 -0.47
CA LEU A 56 3.79 -6.39 0.18
C LEU A 56 4.19 -7.84 -0.10
N ASN A 57 3.24 -8.78 0.02
CA ASN A 57 3.49 -10.19 -0.27
C ASN A 57 3.96 -10.41 -1.70
N ARG A 58 3.31 -9.79 -2.70
CA ARG A 58 3.72 -9.94 -4.12
C ARG A 58 5.12 -9.41 -4.39
N VAL A 59 5.47 -8.26 -3.80
CA VAL A 59 6.82 -7.72 -3.91
C VAL A 59 7.84 -8.65 -3.27
N CYS A 60 7.58 -9.16 -2.05
CA CYS A 60 8.47 -10.10 -1.39
C CYS A 60 8.62 -11.42 -2.17
N GLU A 61 7.56 -11.95 -2.75
CA GLU A 61 7.60 -13.15 -3.61
C GLU A 61 8.43 -12.90 -4.87
N ASN A 62 8.29 -11.73 -5.51
CA ASN A 62 9.07 -11.36 -6.69
C ASN A 62 10.56 -11.23 -6.36
N ILE A 63 10.91 -10.58 -5.25
CA ILE A 63 12.31 -10.51 -4.78
C ILE A 63 12.85 -11.91 -4.49
N SER A 64 12.07 -12.76 -3.81
CA SER A 64 12.48 -14.13 -3.47
C SER A 64 12.74 -14.96 -4.73
N LYS A 65 11.98 -14.76 -5.80
CA LYS A 65 12.21 -15.41 -7.10
C LYS A 65 13.46 -14.89 -7.82
N LEU A 66 13.84 -13.63 -7.64
CA LEU A 66 15.06 -13.06 -8.26
C LEU A 66 16.35 -13.54 -7.57
N LEU A 67 16.25 -13.93 -6.30
CA LEU A 67 17.40 -14.37 -5.49
C LEU A 67 17.65 -15.89 -5.52
N ASN A 68 16.75 -16.68 -6.12
CA ASN A 68 16.86 -18.13 -6.26
C ASN A 68 17.01 -18.53 -7.74
#